data_AF-A0A957YKN7-F1
#
_entry.id   AF-A0A957YKN7-F1
#
_cell.length_a   1.000
_cell.length_b   1.000
_cell.length_c   1.000
_cell.angle_alpha   90.00
_cell.angle_beta   90.00
_cell.angle_gamma   90.00
#
_symmetry.space_group_name_H-M   'P 1'
#
loop_
_entity.id
_entity.type
_entity.pdbx_description
1 polymer ?
#
loop_
_entity_poly.entity_id
_entity_poly.type
_entity_poly.pdbx_seq_one_letter_code
_entity_poly.pdbx_strand_id
1 'polypeptide(L)'
;QGEVRPGHTDLVKYHKSRGFVDIRGGGRSSYRSTISDVIGGSIARLFLQEQFGTVFLSSICQVGPLKATRSLAEHFETLARQNQTLTVSSEAIHDIEQTMAAAEIHSLDADFAHEAGELIKQTRIQGDSIGAALEVVALNVPPLIGEPLYQSLKVRLMGALGGLHAVQACEVGAGKDIVTRLGSENNDSIRTAGYQSNNQGGLIGGVTTGLPLVCRVSFKPTSTIVKPQESVRKNLEEIDFELKKGRHDPCVGVRAGVTLESRMAIEVMNAVLMHQSQRIDRENFRLF
;
A
#
# COMPACT_ATOMS: atom_id res chain seq x y z
N GLN A 1 32.40 -18.09 -3.66
CA GLN A 1 31.74 -16.85 -4.13
C GLN A 1 30.24 -17.10 -4.21
N GLY A 2 29.39 -16.08 -4.05
CA GLY A 2 27.94 -16.25 -4.15
C GLY A 2 27.25 -16.55 -2.83
N GLU A 3 27.54 -15.76 -1.79
CA GLU A 3 26.81 -15.75 -0.52
C GLU A 3 25.33 -15.42 -0.79
N VAL A 4 24.41 -16.16 -0.16
CA VAL A 4 22.98 -15.90 -0.21
C VAL A 4 22.62 -15.06 1.00
N ARG A 5 21.87 -13.98 0.82
CA ARG A 5 21.33 -13.23 1.95
C ARG A 5 20.02 -13.89 2.40
N PRO A 6 19.87 -14.29 3.68
CA PRO A 6 18.60 -14.75 4.21
C PRO A 6 17.48 -13.75 3.94
N GLY A 7 16.30 -14.26 3.60
CA GLY A 7 15.11 -13.46 3.28
C GLY A 7 15.16 -12.65 1.98
N HIS A 8 16.24 -12.73 1.19
CA HIS A 8 16.35 -12.17 -0.16
C HIS A 8 16.09 -13.21 -1.25
N THR A 9 15.94 -12.71 -2.49
CA THR A 9 15.72 -13.56 -3.67
C THR A 9 16.97 -14.27 -4.20
N ASP A 10 18.14 -14.16 -3.53
CA ASP A 10 19.43 -14.50 -4.13
C ASP A 10 19.52 -15.96 -4.61
N LEU A 11 19.13 -16.92 -3.76
CA LEU A 11 19.16 -18.35 -4.07
C LEU A 11 18.12 -18.72 -5.13
N VAL A 12 16.86 -18.29 -4.93
CA VAL A 12 15.77 -18.60 -5.88
C VAL A 12 16.02 -17.98 -7.24
N LYS A 13 16.55 -16.74 -7.31
CA LYS A 13 16.91 -16.08 -8.56
C LYS A 13 18.05 -16.82 -9.26
N TYR A 14 19.04 -17.29 -8.51
CA TYR A 14 20.15 -18.07 -9.05
C TYR A 14 19.69 -19.36 -9.72
N HIS A 15 18.91 -20.18 -9.02
CA HIS A 15 18.43 -21.44 -9.60
C HIS A 15 17.39 -21.22 -10.71
N LYS A 16 16.45 -20.27 -10.54
CA LYS A 16 15.45 -19.94 -11.57
C LYS A 16 16.08 -19.48 -12.88
N SER A 17 17.16 -18.71 -12.79
CA SER A 17 17.91 -18.24 -13.96
C SER A 17 18.97 -19.23 -14.44
N ARG A 18 19.10 -20.43 -13.85
CA ARG A 18 20.14 -21.42 -14.18
C ARG A 18 21.56 -20.84 -14.13
N GLY A 19 21.81 -19.97 -13.15
CA GLY A 19 23.11 -19.34 -12.94
C GLY A 19 23.30 -17.97 -13.59
N PHE A 20 22.39 -17.52 -14.47
CA PHE A 20 22.46 -16.22 -15.14
C PHE A 20 21.95 -15.08 -14.22
N VAL A 21 22.73 -14.77 -13.18
CA VAL A 21 22.42 -13.67 -12.24
C VAL A 21 23.57 -12.70 -12.12
N ASP A 22 23.28 -11.41 -12.25
CA ASP A 22 24.21 -10.34 -11.88
C ASP A 22 24.57 -10.44 -10.39
N ILE A 23 25.86 -10.60 -10.11
CA ILE A 23 26.43 -10.69 -8.76
C ILE A 23 26.21 -9.43 -7.92
N ARG A 24 25.97 -8.27 -8.56
CA ARG A 24 25.72 -6.99 -7.89
C ARG A 24 24.30 -6.87 -7.34
N GLY A 25 23.41 -7.82 -7.68
CA GLY A 25 21.99 -7.74 -7.40
C GLY A 25 21.25 -6.80 -8.35
N GLY A 26 19.99 -6.48 -8.03
CA GLY A 26 19.15 -5.60 -8.88
C GLY A 26 18.19 -6.35 -9.81
N GLY A 27 17.58 -5.61 -10.76
CA GLY A 27 16.56 -6.10 -11.68
C GLY A 27 15.15 -6.15 -11.05
N ARG A 28 14.26 -6.98 -11.60
CA ARG A 28 12.84 -7.09 -11.18
C ARG A 28 12.62 -7.54 -9.73
N SER A 29 13.64 -8.09 -9.07
CA SER A 29 13.58 -8.46 -7.65
C SER A 29 14.07 -7.36 -6.70
N SER A 30 14.43 -6.19 -7.24
CA SER A 30 14.82 -5.03 -6.45
C SER A 30 13.64 -4.09 -6.28
N TYR A 31 13.49 -3.51 -5.09
CA TYR A 31 12.55 -2.42 -4.86
C TYR A 31 12.78 -1.23 -5.82
N ARG A 32 13.98 -1.07 -6.39
CA ARG A 32 14.23 -0.02 -7.40
C ARG A 32 13.30 -0.10 -8.62
N SER A 33 12.72 -1.25 -8.92
CA SER A 33 11.75 -1.34 -10.03
C SER A 33 10.47 -0.55 -9.79
N THR A 34 10.14 -0.22 -8.53
CA THR A 34 8.93 0.54 -8.21
C THR A 34 9.02 2.00 -8.61
N ILE A 35 10.19 2.50 -9.03
CA ILE A 35 10.30 3.85 -9.59
C ILE A 35 9.40 4.04 -10.81
N SER A 36 9.23 2.99 -11.63
CA SER A 36 8.32 3.02 -12.77
C SER A 36 6.86 3.10 -12.33
N ASP A 37 6.51 2.43 -11.22
CA ASP A 37 5.18 2.54 -10.62
C ASP A 37 4.91 3.95 -10.12
N VAL A 38 5.90 4.60 -9.50
CA VAL A 38 5.78 6.00 -9.05
C VAL A 38 5.58 6.94 -10.22
N ILE A 39 6.36 6.81 -11.31
CA ILE A 39 6.21 7.63 -12.51
C ILE A 39 4.82 7.45 -13.14
N GLY A 40 4.38 6.21 -13.35
CA GLY A 40 3.05 5.92 -13.89
C GLY A 40 1.93 6.37 -12.95
N GLY A 41 2.14 6.22 -11.65
CA GLY A 41 1.22 6.68 -10.62
C GLY A 41 1.08 8.20 -10.58
N SER A 42 2.13 8.97 -10.83
CA SER A 42 2.03 10.42 -10.96
C SER A 42 1.07 10.84 -12.10
N ILE A 43 1.15 10.16 -13.25
CA ILE A 43 0.22 10.41 -14.36
C ILE A 43 -1.21 10.05 -13.96
N ALA A 44 -1.39 8.88 -13.33
CA ALA A 44 -2.71 8.44 -12.87
C ALA A 44 -3.32 9.39 -11.83
N ARG A 45 -2.51 9.89 -10.89
CA ARG A 45 -2.93 10.87 -9.88
C ARG A 45 -3.39 12.17 -10.53
N LEU A 46 -2.62 12.72 -11.48
CA LEU A 46 -2.99 13.93 -12.20
C LEU A 46 -4.32 13.77 -12.95
N PHE A 47 -4.47 12.68 -13.71
CA PHE A 47 -5.71 12.38 -14.42
C PHE A 47 -6.90 12.28 -13.46
N LEU A 48 -6.78 11.51 -12.38
CA LEU A 48 -7.87 11.28 -11.44
C LEU A 48 -8.23 12.54 -10.63
N GLN A 49 -7.23 13.35 -10.28
CA GLN A 49 -7.44 14.64 -9.63
C GLN A 49 -8.18 15.62 -10.54
N GLU A 50 -7.79 15.71 -11.81
CA GLU A 50 -8.43 16.60 -12.79
C GLU A 50 -9.88 16.19 -13.09
N GLN A 51 -10.15 14.88 -13.23
CA GLN A 51 -11.47 14.38 -13.62
C GLN A 51 -12.46 14.28 -12.45
N PHE A 52 -11.99 13.93 -11.25
CA PHE A 52 -12.87 13.60 -10.13
C PHE A 52 -12.48 14.27 -8.81
N GLY A 53 -11.36 15.00 -8.75
CA GLY A 53 -10.80 15.48 -7.49
C GLY A 53 -10.28 14.35 -6.60
N THR A 54 -10.01 13.16 -7.16
CA THR A 54 -9.51 12.00 -6.41
C THR A 54 -8.10 12.25 -5.90
N VAL A 55 -7.86 11.99 -4.61
CA VAL A 55 -6.55 12.12 -3.98
C VAL A 55 -6.19 10.84 -3.24
N PHE A 56 -4.90 10.51 -3.22
CA PHE A 56 -4.34 9.33 -2.58
C PHE A 56 -3.43 9.76 -1.44
N LEU A 57 -3.66 9.19 -0.26
CA LEU A 57 -2.91 9.46 0.96
C LEU A 57 -2.46 8.14 1.58
N SER A 58 -1.33 8.15 2.27
CA SER A 58 -0.91 7.02 3.09
C SER A 58 -0.39 7.48 4.44
N SER A 59 -0.62 6.66 5.47
CA SER A 59 -0.16 6.90 6.84
C SER A 59 0.42 5.61 7.39
N ILE A 60 1.62 5.68 7.97
CA ILE A 60 2.17 4.58 8.74
C ILE A 60 1.26 4.39 9.96
N CYS A 61 0.74 3.17 10.15
CA CYS A 61 -0.24 2.88 11.20
C CYS A 61 0.25 1.82 12.21
N GLN A 62 1.38 1.18 11.95
CA GLN A 62 2.00 0.22 12.88
C GLN A 62 3.50 0.11 12.62
N VAL A 63 4.31 0.03 13.68
CA VAL A 63 5.74 -0.32 13.64
C VAL A 63 6.02 -1.29 14.76
N GLY A 64 6.37 -2.53 14.42
CA GLY A 64 6.52 -3.60 15.40
C GLY A 64 5.28 -3.74 16.31
N PRO A 65 5.43 -3.65 17.65
CA PRO A 65 4.30 -3.72 18.59
C PRO A 65 3.49 -2.42 18.70
N LEU A 66 4.04 -1.28 18.27
CA LEU A 66 3.38 0.02 18.39
C LEU A 66 2.35 0.19 17.29
N LYS A 67 1.15 0.65 17.63
CA LYS A 67 0.04 0.89 16.70
C LYS A 67 -0.45 2.33 16.84
N ALA A 68 -0.73 2.96 15.71
CA ALA A 68 -1.39 4.27 15.70
C ALA A 68 -2.81 4.14 16.28
N THR A 69 -3.22 5.16 17.01
CA THR A 69 -4.58 5.31 17.53
C THR A 69 -5.48 6.12 16.61
N ARG A 70 -4.88 6.85 15.65
CA ARG A 70 -5.59 7.61 14.62
C ARG A 70 -5.44 6.95 13.25
N SER A 71 -6.55 6.84 12.53
CA SER A 71 -6.62 6.33 11.15
C SER A 71 -7.03 7.45 10.18
N LEU A 72 -6.46 7.45 8.96
CA LEU A 72 -6.93 8.30 7.87
C LEU A 72 -8.37 7.95 7.50
N ALA A 73 -8.69 6.67 7.40
CA ALA A 73 -10.03 6.21 7.05
C ALA A 73 -11.08 6.73 8.05
N GLU A 74 -10.83 6.57 9.35
CA GLU A 74 -11.72 7.05 10.41
C GLU A 74 -11.82 8.58 10.44
N HIS A 75 -10.70 9.27 10.19
CA HIS A 75 -10.66 10.74 10.11
C HIS A 75 -11.58 11.25 9.00
N PHE A 76 -11.42 10.73 7.77
CA PHE A 76 -12.22 11.18 6.63
C PHE A 76 -13.67 10.70 6.69
N GLU A 77 -13.95 9.54 7.30
CA GLU A 77 -15.33 9.13 7.57
C GLU A 77 -16.02 10.11 8.54
N THR A 78 -15.31 10.54 9.60
CA THR A 78 -15.83 11.52 10.56
C THR A 78 -16.08 12.86 9.89
N LEU A 79 -15.14 13.33 9.07
CA LEU A 79 -15.27 14.59 8.34
C LEU A 79 -16.44 14.56 7.34
N ALA A 80 -16.58 13.47 6.58
CA ALA A 80 -17.68 13.28 5.64
C ALA A 80 -19.04 13.32 6.34
N ARG A 81 -19.13 12.69 7.53
CA ARG A 81 -20.35 12.69 8.36
C ARG A 81 -20.69 14.09 8.88
N GLN A 82 -19.69 14.83 9.35
CA GLN A 82 -19.87 16.20 9.86
C GLN A 82 -20.33 17.16 8.76
N ASN A 83 -19.75 17.04 7.57
CA ASN A 83 -20.06 17.92 6.44
C ASN A 83 -21.25 17.45 5.61
N GLN A 84 -21.83 16.27 5.92
CA GLN A 84 -22.92 15.64 5.17
C GLN A 84 -22.62 15.49 3.67
N THR A 85 -21.35 15.26 3.33
CA THR A 85 -20.88 15.08 1.95
C THR A 85 -19.77 14.04 1.91
N LEU A 86 -19.76 13.21 0.87
CA LEU A 86 -18.68 12.25 0.61
C LEU A 86 -17.46 12.92 -0.04
N THR A 87 -17.64 14.11 -0.60
CA THR A 87 -16.54 14.86 -1.22
C THR A 87 -15.76 15.60 -0.15
N VAL A 88 -14.46 15.30 -0.05
CA VAL A 88 -13.52 15.97 0.83
C VAL A 88 -12.91 17.16 0.07
N SER A 89 -12.90 18.33 0.70
CA SER A 89 -12.34 19.55 0.10
C SER A 89 -10.82 19.51 0.03
N SER A 90 -10.24 20.24 -0.93
CA SER A 90 -8.79 20.31 -1.11
C SER A 90 -8.08 20.90 0.11
N GLU A 91 -8.72 21.83 0.82
CA GLU A 91 -8.18 22.42 2.05
C GLU A 91 -8.05 21.37 3.15
N ALA A 92 -9.10 20.58 3.40
CA ALA A 92 -9.07 19.54 4.41
C ALA A 92 -8.03 18.44 4.10
N ILE A 93 -7.86 18.11 2.81
CA ILE A 93 -6.80 17.19 2.36
C ILE A 93 -5.42 17.79 2.64
N HIS A 94 -5.21 19.06 2.28
CA HIS A 94 -3.94 19.75 2.47
C HIS A 94 -3.52 19.83 3.94
N ASP A 95 -4.46 20.13 4.84
CA ASP A 95 -4.20 20.21 6.27
C ASP A 95 -3.67 18.89 6.84
N ILE A 96 -4.23 17.77 6.36
CA ILE A 96 -3.79 16.42 6.75
C ILE A 96 -2.43 16.07 6.15
N GLU A 97 -2.18 16.41 4.89
CA GLU A 97 -0.86 16.24 4.28
C GLU A 97 0.22 17.01 5.04
N GLN A 98 -0.04 18.26 5.42
CA GLN A 98 0.89 19.07 6.23
C GLN A 98 1.13 18.47 7.60
N THR A 99 0.08 18.00 8.26
CA THR A 99 0.18 17.33 9.56
C THR A 99 1.10 16.11 9.48
N MET A 100 0.89 15.23 8.49
CA MET A 100 1.71 14.03 8.31
C MET A 100 3.12 14.33 7.81
N ALA A 101 3.33 15.42 7.07
CA ALA A 101 4.64 15.85 6.61
C ALA A 101 5.50 16.44 7.74
N ALA A 102 4.87 17.04 8.76
CA ALA A 102 5.56 17.57 9.92
C ALA A 102 5.95 16.50 10.96
N ALA A 103 5.35 15.31 10.88
CA ALA A 103 5.63 14.20 11.80
C ALA A 103 7.00 13.54 11.54
N GLU A 104 7.59 12.95 12.58
CA GLU A 104 8.91 12.30 12.51
C GLU A 104 8.95 11.14 11.48
N ILE A 105 7.87 10.39 11.43
CA ILE A 105 7.57 9.45 10.35
C ILE A 105 6.20 9.81 9.78
N HIS A 106 5.97 9.52 8.50
CA HIS A 106 4.76 9.93 7.79
C HIS A 106 3.50 9.21 8.32
N SER A 107 2.86 9.83 9.31
CA SER A 107 1.74 9.29 10.08
C SER A 107 0.82 10.41 10.54
N LEU A 108 -0.49 10.14 10.57
CA LEU A 108 -1.50 11.06 11.12
C LEU A 108 -1.43 11.16 12.66
N ASP A 109 -0.93 10.11 13.31
CA ASP A 109 -0.74 10.05 14.75
C ASP A 109 0.69 10.47 15.09
N ALA A 110 0.85 11.68 15.63
CA ALA A 110 2.14 12.30 15.92
C ALA A 110 2.85 11.68 17.12
N ASP A 111 2.11 11.27 18.15
CA ASP A 111 2.66 10.62 19.34
C ASP A 111 3.20 9.23 18.95
N PHE A 112 2.40 8.46 18.22
CA PHE A 112 2.85 7.21 17.61
C PHE A 112 4.04 7.42 16.68
N ALA A 113 4.02 8.48 15.86
CA ALA A 113 5.10 8.76 14.91
C ALA A 113 6.45 8.95 15.62
N HIS A 114 6.44 9.66 16.75
CA HIS A 114 7.63 9.86 17.56
C HIS A 114 8.13 8.56 18.20
N GLU A 115 7.25 7.83 18.89
CA GLU A 115 7.62 6.58 19.56
C GLU A 115 8.11 5.52 18.58
N ALA A 116 7.44 5.39 17.43
CA ALA A 116 7.85 4.49 16.36
C ALA A 116 9.17 4.91 15.71
N GLY A 117 9.41 6.21 15.54
CA GLY A 117 10.69 6.76 15.08
C GLY A 117 11.85 6.37 16.00
N GLU A 118 11.67 6.53 17.31
CA GLU A 118 12.65 6.10 18.32
C GLU A 118 12.86 4.59 18.33
N LEU A 119 11.79 3.79 18.22
CA LEU A 119 11.91 2.34 18.11
C LEU A 119 12.74 1.92 16.89
N ILE A 120 12.50 2.52 15.72
CA ILE A 120 13.28 2.24 14.50
C ILE A 120 14.75 2.60 14.70
N LYS A 121 15.04 3.75 15.34
CA LYS A 121 16.42 4.16 15.65
C LYS A 121 17.10 3.15 16.58
N GLN A 122 16.42 2.71 17.64
CA GLN A 122 16.94 1.73 18.59
C GLN A 122 17.18 0.37 17.92
N THR A 123 16.24 -0.14 17.12
CA THR A 123 16.39 -1.38 16.37
C THR A 123 17.59 -1.33 15.43
N ARG A 124 17.81 -0.19 14.75
CA ARG A 124 19.00 0.03 13.91
C ARG A 124 20.30 -0.04 14.71
N ILE A 125 20.35 0.57 15.91
CA ILE A 125 21.53 0.56 16.79
C ILE A 125 21.84 -0.88 17.25
N GLN A 126 20.82 -1.69 17.48
CA GLN A 126 20.96 -3.11 17.81
C GLN A 126 21.39 -3.97 16.61
N GLY A 127 21.58 -3.38 15.42
CA GLY A 127 21.98 -4.08 14.22
C GLY A 127 20.89 -4.96 13.61
N ASP A 128 19.62 -4.66 13.91
CA ASP A 128 18.44 -5.43 13.48
C ASP A 128 17.50 -4.57 12.61
N SER A 129 16.35 -5.14 12.24
CA SER A 129 15.28 -4.45 11.53
C SER A 129 13.91 -4.80 12.10
N ILE A 130 12.90 -4.01 11.76
CA ILE A 130 11.53 -4.17 12.22
C ILE A 130 10.52 -3.99 11.09
N GLY A 131 9.38 -4.66 11.19
CA GLY A 131 8.29 -4.55 10.23
C GLY A 131 7.40 -3.34 10.51
N ALA A 132 6.56 -2.99 9.54
CA ALA A 132 5.60 -1.90 9.66
C ALA A 132 4.36 -2.16 8.81
N ALA A 133 3.27 -1.46 9.11
CA ALA A 133 2.08 -1.41 8.28
C ALA A 133 1.70 0.03 7.93
N LEU A 134 1.11 0.20 6.76
CA LEU A 134 0.63 1.48 6.25
C LEU A 134 -0.84 1.33 5.89
N GLU A 135 -1.63 2.33 6.27
CA GLU A 135 -2.95 2.56 5.72
C GLU A 135 -2.82 3.44 4.48
N VAL A 136 -3.55 3.10 3.42
CA VAL A 136 -3.55 3.81 2.14
C VAL A 136 -5.00 4.07 1.78
N VAL A 137 -5.32 5.34 1.56
CA VAL A 137 -6.68 5.81 1.33
C VAL A 137 -6.76 6.54 0.00
N ALA A 138 -7.79 6.26 -0.79
CA ALA A 138 -8.18 7.11 -1.91
C ALA A 138 -9.50 7.82 -1.58
N LEU A 139 -9.50 9.14 -1.65
CA LEU A 139 -10.64 10.02 -1.41
C LEU A 139 -11.25 10.46 -2.74
N ASN A 140 -12.52 10.88 -2.70
CA ASN A 140 -13.24 11.39 -3.88
C ASN A 140 -13.15 10.42 -5.08
N VAL A 141 -13.19 9.12 -4.81
CA VAL A 141 -13.19 8.08 -5.84
C VAL A 141 -14.57 8.05 -6.49
N PRO A 142 -14.68 8.09 -7.83
CA PRO A 142 -15.98 8.03 -8.48
C PRO A 142 -16.68 6.69 -8.13
N PRO A 143 -17.98 6.69 -7.80
CA PRO A 143 -18.72 5.46 -7.57
C PRO A 143 -18.88 4.66 -8.86
N LEU A 144 -19.26 3.38 -8.74
CA LEU A 144 -19.60 2.46 -9.83
C LEU A 144 -18.44 2.01 -10.73
N ILE A 145 -17.18 2.35 -10.43
CA ILE A 145 -16.02 1.80 -11.13
C ILE A 145 -15.59 0.46 -10.55
N GLY A 146 -15.02 -0.41 -11.39
CA GLY A 146 -14.68 -1.79 -11.04
C GLY A 146 -15.69 -2.80 -11.56
N GLU A 147 -15.40 -4.08 -11.34
CA GLU A 147 -16.17 -5.21 -11.85
C GLU A 147 -16.40 -6.25 -10.73
N PRO A 148 -17.47 -7.06 -10.80
CA PRO A 148 -17.61 -8.23 -9.95
C PRO A 148 -16.64 -9.36 -10.33
N LEU A 149 -16.29 -10.19 -9.33
CA LEU A 149 -15.53 -11.45 -9.50
C LEU A 149 -14.16 -11.27 -10.20
N TYR A 150 -13.46 -12.37 -10.49
CA TYR A 150 -12.10 -12.61 -11.06
C TYR A 150 -11.13 -11.46 -11.47
N GLN A 151 -11.61 -10.29 -11.93
CA GLN A 151 -10.81 -9.09 -12.23
C GLN A 151 -11.33 -7.83 -11.52
N SER A 152 -12.03 -8.01 -10.40
CA SER A 152 -12.57 -6.93 -9.60
C SER A 152 -11.50 -5.96 -9.13
N LEU A 153 -11.89 -4.70 -8.93
CA LEU A 153 -10.98 -3.69 -8.40
C LEU A 153 -10.39 -4.14 -7.06
N LYS A 154 -11.17 -4.83 -6.22
CA LYS A 154 -10.69 -5.44 -4.97
C LYS A 154 -9.51 -6.40 -5.19
N VAL A 155 -9.66 -7.36 -6.09
CA VAL A 155 -8.61 -8.36 -6.39
C VAL A 155 -7.37 -7.66 -6.97
N ARG A 156 -7.56 -6.71 -7.89
CA ARG A 156 -6.44 -5.98 -8.49
C ARG A 156 -5.69 -5.13 -7.47
N LEU A 157 -6.39 -4.42 -6.57
CA LEU A 157 -5.76 -3.66 -5.49
C LEU A 157 -4.97 -4.58 -4.55
N MET A 158 -5.58 -5.67 -4.09
CA MET A 158 -4.90 -6.64 -3.25
C MET A 158 -3.65 -7.22 -3.92
N GLY A 159 -3.70 -7.50 -5.23
CA GLY A 159 -2.55 -7.98 -5.99
C GLY A 159 -1.49 -6.90 -6.24
N ALA A 160 -1.91 -5.70 -6.61
CA ALA A 160 -1.03 -4.57 -6.95
C ALA A 160 -0.28 -4.03 -5.74
N LEU A 161 -0.93 -4.01 -4.57
CA LEU A 161 -0.34 -3.57 -3.31
C LEU A 161 0.36 -4.75 -2.59
N GLY A 162 -0.33 -5.89 -2.50
CA GLY A 162 0.18 -7.12 -1.86
C GLY A 162 1.38 -7.73 -2.58
N GLY A 163 1.53 -7.49 -3.88
CA GLY A 163 2.63 -7.99 -4.70
C GLY A 163 3.93 -7.19 -4.60
N LEU A 164 3.94 -6.06 -3.88
CA LEU A 164 5.17 -5.29 -3.67
C LEU A 164 6.18 -6.09 -2.84
N HIS A 165 7.46 -5.90 -3.15
CA HIS A 165 8.53 -6.58 -2.42
C HIS A 165 8.45 -6.25 -0.92
N ALA A 166 8.67 -7.28 -0.09
CA ALA A 166 8.56 -7.27 1.38
C ALA A 166 7.13 -7.15 1.95
N VAL A 167 6.09 -6.95 1.15
CA VAL A 167 4.71 -7.05 1.64
C VAL A 167 4.37 -8.51 1.97
N GLN A 168 3.66 -8.72 3.08
CA GLN A 168 3.20 -10.04 3.53
C GLN A 168 1.68 -10.08 3.77
N ALA A 169 1.02 -8.93 3.89
CA ALA A 169 -0.44 -8.86 3.97
C ALA A 169 -0.96 -7.58 3.30
N CYS A 170 -2.12 -7.70 2.64
CA CYS A 170 -2.90 -6.59 2.13
C CYS A 170 -4.36 -6.81 2.50
N GLU A 171 -4.90 -5.89 3.29
CA GLU A 171 -6.27 -5.93 3.81
C GLU A 171 -7.08 -4.79 3.19
N VAL A 172 -8.38 -5.00 2.96
CA VAL A 172 -9.29 -3.97 2.44
C VAL A 172 -10.33 -3.64 3.51
N GLY A 173 -10.60 -2.37 3.73
CA GLY A 173 -11.56 -1.90 4.76
C GLY A 173 -11.20 -2.40 6.15
N ALA A 174 -12.17 -2.98 6.84
CA ALA A 174 -11.98 -3.59 8.17
C ALA A 174 -11.01 -4.79 8.19
N GLY A 175 -10.60 -5.31 7.02
CA GLY A 175 -9.53 -6.31 6.94
C GLY A 175 -9.84 -7.58 7.73
N LYS A 176 -8.86 -8.10 8.47
CA LYS A 176 -9.05 -9.28 9.33
C LYS A 176 -10.09 -9.09 10.44
N ASP A 177 -10.38 -7.86 10.83
CA ASP A 177 -11.27 -7.58 11.97
C ASP A 177 -12.73 -7.96 11.65
N ILE A 178 -13.05 -8.22 10.37
CA ILE A 178 -14.38 -8.74 9.98
C ILE A 178 -14.68 -10.11 10.58
N VAL A 179 -13.67 -10.92 10.88
CA VAL A 179 -13.86 -12.33 11.30
C VAL A 179 -14.59 -12.44 12.64
N THR A 180 -14.45 -11.41 13.49
CA THR A 180 -15.07 -11.37 14.82
C THR A 180 -16.37 -10.57 14.86
N ARG A 181 -16.82 -9.99 13.74
CA ARG A 181 -18.00 -9.10 13.70
C ARG A 181 -19.29 -9.87 13.41
N LEU A 182 -20.39 -9.41 14.00
CA LEU A 182 -21.73 -9.80 13.58
C LEU A 182 -22.14 -9.04 12.31
N GLY A 183 -23.07 -9.60 11.54
CA GLY A 183 -23.60 -8.93 10.35
C GLY A 183 -24.21 -7.55 10.66
N SER A 184 -24.83 -7.38 11.83
CA SER A 184 -25.37 -6.10 12.29
C SER A 184 -24.31 -5.02 12.54
N GLU A 185 -23.06 -5.43 12.76
CA GLU A 185 -21.92 -4.53 13.03
C GLU A 185 -21.08 -4.30 11.77
N ASN A 186 -21.04 -5.28 10.86
CA ASN A 186 -20.23 -5.24 9.65
C ASN A 186 -20.96 -4.61 8.45
N ASN A 187 -22.28 -4.75 8.37
CA ASN A 187 -23.04 -4.26 7.22
C ASN A 187 -23.07 -2.73 7.19
N ASP A 188 -22.56 -2.16 6.11
CA ASP A 188 -22.64 -0.72 5.87
C ASP A 188 -24.09 -0.33 5.53
N SER A 189 -24.79 0.24 6.51
CA SER A 189 -26.20 0.64 6.37
C SER A 189 -26.38 1.68 5.27
N ILE A 190 -27.55 1.69 4.62
CA ILE A 190 -27.84 2.57 3.47
C ILE A 190 -29.04 3.46 3.80
N ARG A 191 -28.89 4.76 3.52
CA ARG A 191 -29.95 5.77 3.57
C ARG A 191 -29.96 6.58 2.27
N THR A 192 -30.90 7.49 2.10
CA THR A 192 -31.00 8.37 0.91
C THR A 192 -29.71 9.17 0.65
N ALA A 193 -28.98 9.52 1.71
CA ALA A 193 -27.68 10.21 1.61
C ALA A 193 -26.49 9.28 1.29
N GLY A 194 -26.70 7.97 1.15
CA GLY A 194 -25.67 6.98 0.82
C GLY A 194 -25.39 5.98 1.95
N TYR A 195 -24.21 5.34 1.86
CA TYR A 195 -23.70 4.42 2.88
C TYR A 195 -23.34 5.17 4.17
N GLN A 196 -23.63 4.57 5.32
CA GLN A 196 -23.51 5.22 6.64
C GLN A 196 -22.21 4.89 7.37
N SER A 197 -21.46 3.90 6.89
CA SER A 197 -20.15 3.46 7.40
C SER A 197 -19.33 2.86 6.26
N ASN A 198 -18.03 2.65 6.49
CA ASN A 198 -17.11 2.16 5.46
C ASN A 198 -16.35 0.88 5.85
N ASN A 199 -17.04 -0.09 6.44
CA ASN A 199 -16.43 -1.35 6.86
C ASN A 199 -15.86 -2.14 5.67
N GLN A 200 -16.45 -2.01 4.48
CA GLN A 200 -15.99 -2.67 3.26
C GLN A 200 -14.87 -1.92 2.51
N GLY A 201 -14.38 -0.79 3.05
CA GLY A 201 -13.23 -0.06 2.49
C GLY A 201 -13.48 0.50 1.09
N GLY A 202 -14.68 1.03 0.87
CA GLY A 202 -15.11 1.69 -0.36
C GLY A 202 -15.54 0.72 -1.47
N LEU A 203 -15.55 -0.59 -1.21
CA LEU A 203 -15.79 -1.62 -2.22
C LEU A 203 -16.90 -2.59 -1.81
N ILE A 204 -17.95 -2.71 -2.62
CA ILE A 204 -18.94 -3.77 -2.47
C ILE A 204 -18.99 -4.58 -3.75
N GLY A 205 -18.85 -5.91 -3.61
CA GLY A 205 -18.76 -6.79 -4.78
C GLY A 205 -17.55 -6.52 -5.69
N GLY A 206 -16.59 -5.69 -5.27
CA GLY A 206 -15.48 -5.28 -6.13
C GLY A 206 -15.70 -3.99 -6.93
N VAL A 207 -16.80 -3.29 -6.65
CA VAL A 207 -17.20 -2.02 -7.27
C VAL A 207 -17.17 -0.92 -6.22
N THR A 208 -16.74 0.28 -6.61
CA THR A 208 -16.62 1.44 -5.72
C THR A 208 -17.99 1.99 -5.30
N THR A 209 -18.15 2.30 -4.02
CA THR A 209 -19.37 2.89 -3.47
C THR A 209 -19.38 4.42 -3.47
N GLY A 210 -18.24 5.05 -3.75
CA GLY A 210 -18.01 6.49 -3.58
C GLY A 210 -17.50 6.88 -2.19
N LEU A 211 -17.55 5.96 -1.23
CA LEU A 211 -16.79 6.09 0.02
C LEU A 211 -15.29 5.93 -0.24
N PRO A 212 -14.42 6.41 0.66
CA PRO A 212 -12.98 6.24 0.53
C PRO A 212 -12.58 4.77 0.29
N LEU A 213 -11.69 4.54 -0.66
CA LEU A 213 -11.03 3.24 -0.77
C LEU A 213 -10.01 3.12 0.35
N VAL A 214 -10.01 2.01 1.09
CA VAL A 214 -9.12 1.83 2.24
C VAL A 214 -8.41 0.49 2.12
N CYS A 215 -7.08 0.53 2.13
CA CYS A 215 -6.23 -0.66 2.18
C CYS A 215 -5.21 -0.54 3.31
N ARG A 216 -4.92 -1.64 4.00
CA ARG A 216 -3.80 -1.74 4.96
C ARG A 216 -2.77 -2.73 4.44
N VAL A 217 -1.51 -2.32 4.39
CA VAL A 217 -0.43 -3.09 3.78
C VAL A 217 0.71 -3.30 4.76
N SER A 218 1.02 -4.55 5.06
CA SER A 218 1.99 -4.95 6.09
C SER A 218 3.27 -5.47 5.46
N PHE A 219 4.39 -4.91 5.88
CA PHE A 219 5.74 -5.22 5.42
C PHE A 219 6.48 -6.04 6.47
N LYS A 220 7.17 -7.09 6.03
CA LYS A 220 8.11 -7.82 6.87
C LYS A 220 9.31 -6.93 7.27
N PRO A 221 10.03 -7.25 8.36
CA PRO A 221 11.33 -6.65 8.64
C PRO A 221 12.30 -6.77 7.46
N THR A 222 13.16 -5.78 7.29
CA THR A 222 14.18 -5.76 6.24
C THR A 222 15.13 -6.94 6.41
N SER A 223 15.23 -7.82 5.41
CA SER A 223 16.02 -9.05 5.56
C SER A 223 17.53 -8.85 5.65
N THR A 224 18.04 -7.67 5.28
CA THR A 224 19.46 -7.32 5.48
C THR A 224 19.63 -6.63 6.84
N ILE A 225 20.32 -7.30 7.75
CA ILE A 225 20.65 -6.85 9.11
C ILE A 225 22.16 -7.02 9.37
N VAL A 226 22.67 -6.43 10.45
CA VAL A 226 24.10 -6.53 10.83
C VAL A 226 24.40 -7.84 11.55
N LYS A 227 23.43 -8.34 12.34
CA LYS A 227 23.59 -9.58 13.10
C LYS A 227 23.96 -10.75 12.17
N PRO A 228 24.89 -11.63 12.58
CA PRO A 228 25.20 -12.86 11.84
C PRO A 228 23.94 -13.71 11.64
N GLN A 229 23.86 -14.38 10.50
CA GLN A 229 22.73 -15.24 10.16
C GLN A 229 23.22 -16.53 9.52
N GLU A 230 22.61 -17.65 9.86
CA GLU A 230 22.84 -18.92 9.16
C GLU A 230 22.37 -18.80 7.71
N SER A 231 23.20 -19.24 6.77
CA SER A 231 22.86 -19.22 5.35
C SER A 231 23.68 -20.22 4.56
N VAL A 232 23.52 -20.18 3.24
CA VAL A 232 24.28 -20.99 2.30
C VAL A 232 24.93 -20.11 1.24
N ARG A 233 25.92 -20.66 0.55
CA ARG A 233 26.33 -20.18 -0.76
C ARG A 233 25.38 -20.72 -1.84
N LYS A 234 25.47 -20.18 -3.06
CA LYS A 234 24.70 -20.63 -4.23
C LYS A 234 24.89 -22.12 -4.60
N ASN A 235 25.98 -22.74 -4.13
CA ASN A 235 26.27 -24.18 -4.25
C ASN A 235 25.77 -24.99 -3.05
N LEU A 236 24.97 -24.39 -2.15
CA LEU A 236 24.40 -25.00 -0.94
C LEU A 236 25.42 -25.36 0.16
N GLU A 237 26.63 -24.81 0.09
CA GLU A 237 27.61 -24.91 1.17
C GLU A 237 27.20 -23.96 2.31
N GLU A 238 27.09 -24.48 3.53
CA GLU A 238 26.72 -23.74 4.74
C GLU A 238 27.73 -22.62 5.06
N ILE A 239 27.21 -21.47 5.50
CA ILE A 239 28.00 -20.31 5.92
C ILE A 239 27.30 -19.57 7.07
N ASP A 240 28.09 -18.93 7.92
CA ASP A 240 27.63 -17.81 8.73
C ASP A 240 27.69 -16.53 7.89
N PHE A 241 26.52 -16.08 7.43
CA PHE A 241 26.42 -14.86 6.64
C PHE A 241 26.59 -13.62 7.54
N GLU A 242 27.56 -12.80 7.19
CA GLU A 242 27.79 -11.49 7.80
C GLU A 242 27.76 -10.38 6.76
N LEU A 243 27.09 -9.28 7.10
CA LEU A 243 27.02 -8.11 6.23
C LEU A 243 28.36 -7.35 6.25
N LYS A 244 29.16 -7.53 5.20
CA LYS A 244 30.51 -6.93 5.10
C LYS A 244 30.50 -5.39 5.08
N LYS A 245 29.62 -4.76 4.29
CA LYS A 245 29.47 -3.29 4.17
C LYS A 245 28.07 -2.91 3.66
N GLY A 246 27.55 -1.77 4.13
CA GLY A 246 26.38 -1.11 3.55
C GLY A 246 25.38 -0.59 4.58
N ARG A 247 24.73 0.53 4.26
CA ARG A 247 23.53 0.97 4.97
C ARG A 247 22.36 0.10 4.54
N HIS A 248 21.63 -0.43 5.50
CA HIS A 248 20.37 -1.14 5.26
C HIS A 248 19.23 -0.32 5.88
N ASP A 249 18.02 -0.59 5.39
CA ASP A 249 16.82 0.04 5.91
C ASP A 249 16.42 -0.66 7.21
N PRO A 250 16.38 0.02 8.37
CA PRO A 250 15.90 -0.62 9.59
C PRO A 250 14.40 -0.91 9.55
N CYS A 251 13.63 -0.29 8.64
CA CYS A 251 12.20 -0.56 8.47
C CYS A 251 11.72 -0.22 7.04
N VAL A 252 11.66 -1.20 6.15
CA VAL A 252 11.31 -0.95 4.73
C VAL A 252 9.92 -0.34 4.51
N GLY A 253 8.95 -0.63 5.39
CA GLY A 253 7.58 -0.15 5.24
C GLY A 253 7.47 1.37 5.27
N VAL A 254 8.29 2.07 6.07
CA VAL A 254 8.12 3.54 6.27
C VAL A 254 8.36 4.37 5.00
N ARG A 255 8.95 3.78 3.96
CA ARG A 255 9.18 4.44 2.66
C ARG A 255 8.21 4.00 1.57
N ALA A 256 7.29 3.08 1.87
CA ALA A 256 6.44 2.48 0.87
C ALA A 256 5.23 3.35 0.46
N GLY A 257 4.89 4.38 1.25
CA GLY A 257 3.68 5.19 1.07
C GLY A 257 3.45 5.67 -0.36
N VAL A 258 4.43 6.39 -0.92
CA VAL A 258 4.37 6.91 -2.30
C VAL A 258 4.18 5.79 -3.34
N THR A 259 4.83 4.63 -3.13
CA THR A 259 4.68 3.49 -4.06
C THR A 259 3.27 2.91 -3.95
N LEU A 260 2.73 2.78 -2.73
CA LEU A 260 1.39 2.25 -2.50
C LEU A 260 0.31 3.17 -3.10
N GLU A 261 0.40 4.48 -2.85
CA GLU A 261 -0.47 5.49 -3.44
C GLU A 261 -0.43 5.41 -4.97
N SER A 262 0.77 5.30 -5.55
CA SER A 262 0.98 5.22 -6.99
C SER A 262 0.36 3.96 -7.60
N ARG A 263 0.56 2.79 -6.98
CA ARG A 263 -0.05 1.53 -7.41
C ARG A 263 -1.57 1.56 -7.30
N MET A 264 -2.11 2.12 -6.21
CA MET A 264 -3.55 2.30 -6.04
C MET A 264 -4.11 3.23 -7.12
N ALA A 265 -3.45 4.36 -7.39
CA ALA A 265 -3.86 5.30 -8.44
C ALA A 265 -3.91 4.67 -9.83
N ILE A 266 -2.89 3.86 -10.19
CA ILE A 266 -2.87 3.13 -11.47
C ILE A 266 -4.09 2.20 -11.57
N GLU A 267 -4.42 1.45 -10.52
CA GLU A 267 -5.57 0.55 -10.55
C GLU A 267 -6.91 1.30 -10.56
N VAL A 268 -7.02 2.43 -9.88
CA VAL A 268 -8.23 3.28 -9.92
C VAL A 268 -8.42 3.89 -11.31
N MET A 269 -7.37 4.45 -11.90
CA MET A 269 -7.41 4.99 -13.27
C MET A 269 -7.80 3.90 -14.27
N ASN A 270 -7.21 2.71 -14.15
CA ASN A 270 -7.57 1.57 -14.99
C ASN A 270 -9.06 1.20 -14.85
N ALA A 271 -9.61 1.19 -13.62
CA ALA A 271 -11.03 0.95 -13.41
C ALA A 271 -11.93 2.03 -14.04
N VAL A 272 -11.54 3.30 -13.98
CA VAL A 272 -12.26 4.40 -14.64
C VAL A 272 -12.30 4.20 -16.16
N LEU A 273 -11.14 3.95 -16.79
CA LEU A 273 -11.05 3.77 -18.24
C LEU A 273 -11.83 2.54 -18.70
N MET A 274 -11.76 1.45 -17.94
CA MET A 274 -12.57 0.25 -18.22
C MET A 274 -14.06 0.55 -18.13
N HIS A 275 -14.50 1.27 -17.08
CA HIS A 275 -15.90 1.66 -16.92
C HIS A 275 -16.41 2.48 -18.13
N GLN A 276 -15.62 3.45 -18.59
CA GLN A 276 -15.94 4.25 -19.77
C GLN A 276 -16.11 3.38 -21.03
N SER A 277 -15.30 2.32 -21.17
CA SER A 277 -15.31 1.42 -22.32
C SER A 277 -16.46 0.40 -22.33
N GLN A 278 -17.27 0.29 -21.27
CA GLN A 278 -18.36 -0.70 -21.18
C GLN A 278 -19.49 -0.46 -22.20
N ARG A 279 -19.67 0.78 -22.66
CA ARG A 279 -20.68 1.13 -23.65
C ARG A 279 -20.07 1.09 -25.05
N ILE A 280 -20.53 0.13 -25.85
CA ILE A 280 -20.14 0.05 -27.26
C ILE A 280 -20.89 1.13 -28.03
N ASP A 281 -20.16 2.15 -28.46
CA ASP A 281 -20.62 3.05 -29.53
C ASP A 281 -20.09 2.54 -30.87
N ARG A 282 -20.99 2.07 -31.73
CA ARG A 282 -20.64 1.51 -33.05
C ARG A 282 -20.03 2.57 -33.97
N GLU A 283 -20.31 3.85 -33.76
CA GLU A 283 -19.75 4.93 -34.58
C GLU A 283 -18.23 5.07 -34.37
N ASN A 284 -17.70 4.69 -33.21
CA ASN A 284 -16.26 4.66 -32.93
C ASN A 284 -15.50 3.56 -33.70
N PHE A 285 -16.20 2.65 -34.39
CA PHE A 285 -15.62 1.53 -35.13
C PHE A 285 -15.80 1.67 -36.65
N ARG A 286 -15.77 2.90 -37.16
CA ARG A 286 -15.82 3.18 -38.60
C ARG A 286 -14.50 3.73 -39.10
N LEU A 287 -14.05 3.20 -40.24
CA LEU A 287 -12.88 3.71 -40.96
C LEU A 287 -13.25 4.72 -42.05
N PHE A 288 -14.51 4.73 -42.50
CA PHE A 288 -15.07 5.62 -43.52
C PHE A 288 -16.43 6.15 -43.08
#